data_AF-A0A0P9M3D2-F1
#
_entry.id   AF-A0A0P9M3D2-F1
#
_cell.length_a   1.000
_cell.length_b   1.000
_cell.length_c   1.000
_cell.angle_alpha   90.00
_cell.angle_beta   90.00
_cell.angle_gamma   90.00
#
_symmetry.space_group_name_H-M   'P 1'
#
loop_
_entity.id
_entity.type
_entity.pdbx_description
1 polymer ?
#
loop_
_entity_poly.entity_id
_entity_poly.type
_entity_poly.pdbx_seq_one_letter_code
_entity_poly.pdbx_strand_id
1 'polypeptide(L)'
;MNTIVSIQPRAIIRRTTGKSRGPITRLMSPGDLGQLLKPFVFLDQSGILPDGGVEWMSAGNGVWHDAQPVSDAPITGFQLWIALPAAQENGPAQSVYLAASQVTQQGPAKVLLGRYGAARSSLPAPEGMNYLAVQLKDGEHWRYTPPAGHTVGWLAINSGHLDAGGPISAGELAVFEESDRPIDFVAKGDTHFVLGSAVKHPHDLVTGYYSVHTSKAALAQGELEIERIGALLREQGRL
;
A
#
# COMPACT_ATOMS: atom_id res chain seq x y z
N MET A 1 39.37 -2.38 -22.07
CA MET A 1 38.21 -3.29 -22.13
C MET A 1 37.11 -2.67 -21.29
N ASN A 2 35.93 -2.41 -21.85
CA ASN A 2 34.81 -1.91 -21.04
C ASN A 2 34.14 -3.10 -20.37
N THR A 3 34.33 -3.25 -19.05
CA THR A 3 33.55 -4.19 -18.26
C THR A 3 32.10 -3.72 -18.27
N ILE A 4 31.24 -4.40 -19.03
CA ILE A 4 29.79 -4.20 -18.93
C ILE A 4 29.41 -4.69 -17.53
N VAL A 5 29.19 -3.75 -16.61
CA VAL A 5 28.65 -4.08 -15.29
C VAL A 5 27.23 -4.56 -15.50
N SER A 6 27.05 -5.88 -15.47
CA SER A 6 25.73 -6.50 -15.45
C SER A 6 25.06 -6.09 -14.14
N ILE A 7 24.17 -5.10 -14.22
CA ILE A 7 23.40 -4.62 -13.07
C ILE A 7 22.45 -5.75 -12.71
N GLN A 8 22.73 -6.49 -11.64
CA GLN A 8 21.84 -7.55 -11.19
C GLN A 8 20.46 -6.95 -10.85
N PRO A 9 19.36 -7.55 -11.34
CA PRO A 9 18.02 -7.20 -10.89
C PRO A 9 17.92 -7.31 -9.37
N ARG A 10 17.06 -6.50 -8.75
CA ARG A 10 16.78 -6.65 -7.32
C ARG A 10 16.20 -8.02 -7.02
N ALA A 11 16.86 -8.79 -6.17
CA ALA A 11 16.41 -10.13 -5.79
C ALA A 11 15.10 -10.08 -5.00
N ILE A 12 14.19 -11.02 -5.30
CA ILE A 12 12.97 -11.23 -4.51
C ILE A 12 13.33 -12.02 -3.25
N ILE A 13 13.34 -11.36 -2.08
CA ILE A 13 13.75 -11.96 -0.79
C ILE A 13 12.61 -12.67 -0.07
N ARG A 14 11.35 -12.33 -0.38
CA ARG A 14 10.17 -12.89 0.27
C ARG A 14 8.97 -12.84 -0.67
N ARG A 15 8.09 -13.83 -0.54
CA ARG A 15 6.79 -13.92 -1.22
C ARG A 15 5.70 -14.32 -0.24
N THR A 16 4.47 -13.90 -0.50
CA THR A 16 3.24 -14.41 0.15
C THR A 16 2.11 -14.47 -0.86
N THR A 17 1.21 -15.45 -0.71
CA THR A 17 -0.03 -15.54 -1.49
C THR A 17 -1.18 -15.02 -0.64
N GLY A 18 -2.11 -14.28 -1.24
CA GLY A 18 -3.27 -13.73 -0.56
C GLY A 18 -4.24 -14.76 0.01
N LYS A 19 -5.04 -14.29 0.96
CA LYS A 19 -6.21 -15.01 1.47
C LYS A 19 -7.43 -14.11 1.31
N SER A 20 -8.25 -14.41 0.32
CA SER A 20 -9.54 -13.74 0.13
C SER A 20 -10.50 -14.08 1.26
N ARG A 21 -11.23 -13.08 1.76
CA ARG A 21 -12.36 -13.24 2.68
C ARG A 21 -13.49 -12.34 2.19
N GLY A 22 -14.58 -12.94 1.70
CA GLY A 22 -15.62 -12.19 0.99
C GLY A 22 -15.04 -11.49 -0.27
N PRO A 23 -15.54 -10.30 -0.64
CA PRO A 23 -15.12 -9.59 -1.85
C PRO A 23 -13.75 -8.87 -1.74
N ILE A 24 -12.94 -9.15 -0.70
CA ILE A 24 -11.65 -8.49 -0.49
C ILE A 24 -10.53 -9.53 -0.41
N THR A 25 -9.53 -9.38 -1.30
CA THR A 25 -8.29 -10.16 -1.29
C THR A 25 -7.25 -9.46 -0.42
N ARG A 26 -7.05 -9.95 0.82
CA ARG A 26 -5.97 -9.49 1.69
C ARG A 26 -4.68 -10.25 1.37
N LEU A 27 -3.65 -9.51 0.94
CA LEU A 27 -2.36 -10.08 0.54
C LEU A 27 -1.37 -10.22 1.70
N MET A 28 -1.58 -9.49 2.80
CA MET A 28 -0.77 -9.54 4.02
C MET A 28 -1.51 -8.92 5.21
N SER A 29 -0.98 -9.10 6.41
CA SER A 29 -1.36 -8.36 7.62
C SER A 29 -0.13 -7.70 8.27
N PRO A 30 -0.32 -6.67 9.13
CA PRO A 30 0.79 -6.10 9.90
C PRO A 30 1.54 -7.09 10.78
N GLY A 31 0.89 -8.18 11.24
CA GLY A 31 1.52 -9.21 12.04
C GLY A 31 2.45 -10.16 11.25
N ASP A 32 2.13 -10.43 9.98
CA ASP A 32 2.88 -11.41 9.17
C ASP A 32 4.15 -10.84 8.53
N LEU A 33 4.09 -9.57 8.08
CA LEU A 33 5.13 -8.92 7.28
C LEU A 33 5.51 -7.51 7.77
N GLY A 34 4.90 -7.02 8.86
CA GLY A 34 5.05 -5.67 9.40
C GLY A 34 6.48 -5.11 9.40
N GLN A 35 7.43 -5.89 9.92
CA GLN A 35 8.81 -5.42 10.08
C GLN A 35 9.63 -5.47 8.77
N LEU A 36 9.23 -6.29 7.79
CA LEU A 36 9.90 -6.48 6.50
C LEU A 36 9.41 -5.50 5.42
N LEU A 37 8.17 -5.01 5.54
CA LEU A 37 7.46 -4.28 4.49
C LEU A 37 7.00 -2.88 4.89
N LYS A 38 7.68 -2.25 5.84
CA LYS A 38 7.46 -0.84 6.21
C LYS A 38 7.62 0.04 4.94
N PRO A 39 6.56 0.50 4.21
CA PRO A 39 5.16 0.71 4.58
C PRO A 39 4.09 0.10 3.62
N PHE A 40 2.81 0.30 3.96
CA PHE A 40 1.60 -0.30 3.39
C PHE A 40 0.41 0.75 3.41
N VAL A 41 -0.90 0.50 3.13
CA VAL A 41 -2.03 1.52 3.11
C VAL A 41 -3.47 1.04 3.48
N PHE A 42 -4.27 1.65 4.38
CA PHE A 42 -5.66 1.17 4.71
C PHE A 42 -6.77 2.22 4.47
N LEU A 43 -8.03 1.74 4.40
CA LEU A 43 -9.30 2.43 4.06
C LEU A 43 -10.40 1.86 4.98
N ASP A 44 -11.55 2.47 5.30
CA ASP A 44 -12.30 3.59 4.70
C ASP A 44 -12.95 4.43 5.81
N GLN A 45 -13.36 5.68 5.55
CA GLN A 45 -14.38 6.33 6.39
C GLN A 45 -15.52 7.02 5.59
N SER A 46 -16.50 6.22 5.20
CA SER A 46 -17.86 6.61 4.79
C SER A 46 -17.95 7.50 3.54
N GLY A 47 -17.70 6.89 2.38
CA GLY A 47 -17.95 7.47 1.07
C GLY A 47 -18.25 6.39 0.02
N ILE A 48 -18.85 6.78 -1.10
CA ILE A 48 -18.92 5.88 -2.27
C ILE A 48 -17.58 6.00 -3.01
N LEU A 49 -16.77 4.94 -2.96
CA LEU A 49 -15.54 4.83 -3.75
C LEU A 49 -15.86 4.18 -5.12
N PRO A 50 -15.87 4.95 -6.23
CA PRO A 50 -16.13 4.39 -7.57
C PRO A 50 -14.90 3.68 -8.14
N ASP A 51 -15.12 2.83 -9.14
CA ASP A 51 -14.08 2.09 -9.87
C ASP A 51 -12.87 2.96 -10.25
N GLY A 52 -11.68 2.54 -9.83
CA GLY A 52 -10.42 3.24 -10.10
C GLY A 52 -10.21 4.53 -9.30
N GLY A 53 -11.13 4.90 -8.40
CA GLY A 53 -10.89 5.89 -7.36
C GLY A 53 -9.89 5.41 -6.31
N VAL A 54 -9.44 6.33 -5.46
CA VAL A 54 -8.55 6.05 -4.34
C VAL A 54 -9.06 6.78 -3.11
N GLU A 55 -9.00 6.13 -1.94
CA GLU A 55 -9.15 6.80 -0.66
C GLU A 55 -7.82 6.82 0.10
N TRP A 56 -7.65 7.86 0.92
CA TRP A 56 -6.64 7.95 1.96
C TRP A 56 -7.33 8.07 3.32
N MET A 57 -7.29 7.02 4.15
CA MET A 57 -7.66 7.13 5.56
C MET A 57 -6.41 7.17 6.45
N SER A 58 -6.13 8.35 7.01
CA SER A 58 -5.25 8.51 8.16
C SER A 58 -6.05 8.25 9.43
N ALA A 59 -5.94 7.06 10.01
CA ALA A 59 -6.66 6.70 11.24
C ALA A 59 -6.21 7.53 12.47
N GLY A 60 -4.92 7.92 12.51
CA GLY A 60 -4.35 8.66 13.64
C GLY A 60 -4.63 7.98 14.98
N ASN A 61 -5.05 8.77 15.97
CA ASN A 61 -5.33 8.32 17.33
C ASN A 61 -6.49 7.31 17.44
N GLY A 62 -7.34 7.17 16.42
CA GLY A 62 -8.39 6.15 16.38
C GLY A 62 -9.57 6.47 15.47
N VAL A 63 -10.07 5.46 14.77
CA VAL A 63 -11.30 5.51 13.95
C VAL A 63 -12.13 4.25 14.22
N TRP A 64 -13.43 4.42 14.38
CA TRP A 64 -14.41 3.35 14.22
C TRP A 64 -15.10 3.55 12.86
N HIS A 65 -15.08 2.53 12.01
CA HIS A 65 -15.67 2.56 10.67
C HIS A 65 -16.28 1.20 10.31
N ASP A 66 -17.16 1.21 9.32
CA ASP A 66 -17.66 0.03 8.61
C ASP A 66 -17.67 0.34 7.12
N ALA A 67 -17.49 -0.68 6.27
CA ALA A 67 -17.35 -0.54 4.83
C ALA A 67 -18.15 -1.63 4.11
N GLN A 68 -19.26 -1.24 3.47
CA GLN A 68 -20.21 -2.14 2.83
C GLN A 68 -20.18 -1.99 1.30
N PRO A 69 -20.27 -3.09 0.52
CA PRO A 69 -20.42 -3.02 -0.93
C PRO A 69 -21.69 -2.24 -1.34
N VAL A 70 -21.56 -1.32 -2.29
CA VAL A 70 -22.70 -0.56 -2.85
C VAL A 70 -23.55 -1.37 -3.84
N SER A 71 -23.14 -2.59 -4.17
CA SER A 71 -23.87 -3.56 -4.99
C SER A 71 -23.31 -4.97 -4.79
N ASP A 72 -24.05 -6.00 -5.23
CA ASP A 72 -23.61 -7.41 -5.22
C ASP A 72 -22.51 -7.75 -6.25
N ALA A 73 -22.03 -6.77 -7.03
CA ALA A 73 -20.99 -6.99 -8.02
C ALA A 73 -19.64 -7.36 -7.34
N PRO A 74 -18.86 -8.32 -7.89
CA PRO A 74 -17.56 -8.68 -7.33
C PRO A 74 -16.56 -7.51 -7.35
N ILE A 75 -16.37 -6.86 -6.20
CA ILE A 75 -15.35 -5.83 -6.01
C ILE A 75 -13.96 -6.47 -6.13
N THR A 76 -13.03 -5.75 -6.77
CA THR A 76 -11.61 -6.13 -6.82
C THR A 76 -10.78 -4.90 -6.49
N GLY A 77 -10.01 -4.95 -5.41
CA GLY A 77 -9.21 -3.82 -4.93
C GLY A 77 -8.18 -4.21 -3.87
N PHE A 78 -7.29 -3.27 -3.54
CA PHE A 78 -6.20 -3.47 -2.60
C PHE A 78 -6.46 -2.74 -1.28
N GLN A 79 -6.24 -3.44 -0.16
CA GLN A 79 -6.34 -2.91 1.21
C GLN A 79 -5.17 -3.46 2.02
N LEU A 80 -4.48 -2.62 2.78
CA LEU A 80 -3.02 -2.74 2.92
C LEU A 80 -2.51 -1.92 4.20
N TRP A 81 -1.77 -1.49 5.26
CA TRP A 81 -1.95 -0.37 6.23
C TRP A 81 -0.68 0.56 6.43
N ILE A 82 -0.73 1.91 6.38
CA ILE A 82 0.50 2.72 6.68
C ILE A 82 0.74 2.78 8.19
N ALA A 83 1.94 2.45 8.65
CA ALA A 83 2.47 2.95 9.91
C ALA A 83 2.88 4.43 9.75
N LEU A 84 2.05 5.35 10.23
CA LEU A 84 2.29 6.79 10.15
C LEU A 84 3.58 7.19 10.91
N PRO A 85 4.24 8.30 10.54
CA PRO A 85 5.36 8.84 11.32
C PRO A 85 4.93 9.09 12.78
N ALA A 86 5.87 8.95 13.73
CA ALA A 86 5.60 9.11 15.17
C ALA A 86 4.96 10.47 15.56
N ALA A 87 5.18 11.53 14.75
CA ALA A 87 4.55 12.84 14.93
C ALA A 87 3.08 12.93 14.44
N GLN A 88 2.55 11.85 13.85
CA GLN A 88 1.23 11.78 13.22
C GLN A 88 0.42 10.55 13.65
N GLU A 89 1.06 9.49 14.17
CA GLU A 89 0.40 8.22 14.53
C GLU A 89 -0.71 8.35 15.58
N ASN A 90 -0.64 9.35 16.46
CA ASN A 90 -1.70 9.70 17.41
C ASN A 90 -2.33 11.09 17.10
N GLY A 91 -2.28 11.52 15.83
CA GLY A 91 -2.92 12.74 15.35
C GLY A 91 -4.45 12.60 15.16
N PRO A 92 -5.15 13.66 14.72
CA PRO A 92 -6.56 13.56 14.37
C PRO A 92 -6.78 12.62 13.17
N ALA A 93 -7.92 11.93 13.16
CA ALA A 93 -8.34 11.12 12.02
C ALA A 93 -8.71 11.99 10.81
N GLN A 94 -8.46 11.48 9.60
CA GLN A 94 -8.82 12.14 8.34
C GLN A 94 -9.05 11.10 7.23
N SER A 95 -10.16 11.21 6.50
CA SER A 95 -10.33 10.58 5.18
C SER A 95 -10.28 11.63 4.06
N VAL A 96 -9.73 11.25 2.89
CA VAL A 96 -9.76 12.02 1.63
C VAL A 96 -9.95 11.07 0.46
N TYR A 97 -10.94 11.35 -0.40
CA TYR A 97 -11.22 10.61 -1.62
C TYR A 97 -10.67 11.32 -2.86
N LEU A 98 -10.18 10.55 -3.84
CA LEU A 98 -9.95 10.95 -5.23
C LEU A 98 -10.79 10.10 -6.17
N ALA A 99 -11.51 10.75 -7.08
CA ALA A 99 -12.12 10.09 -8.22
C ALA A 99 -11.04 9.61 -9.22
N ALA A 100 -11.36 8.58 -10.01
CA ALA A 100 -10.44 8.00 -11.00
C ALA A 100 -9.85 9.00 -12.02
N SER A 101 -10.57 10.10 -12.28
CA SER A 101 -10.15 11.21 -13.15
C SER A 101 -9.14 12.17 -12.50
N GLN A 102 -8.96 12.13 -11.18
CA GLN A 102 -8.00 12.94 -10.43
C GLN A 102 -6.68 12.19 -10.17
N VAL A 103 -6.67 10.86 -10.35
CA VAL A 103 -5.47 10.02 -10.24
C VAL A 103 -4.56 10.28 -11.43
N THR A 104 -3.42 10.94 -11.20
CA THR A 104 -2.45 11.25 -12.27
C THR A 104 -1.73 9.99 -12.76
N GLN A 105 -1.28 9.99 -14.01
CA GLN A 105 -0.64 8.83 -14.65
C GLN A 105 0.59 9.26 -15.46
N GLN A 106 1.62 8.42 -15.48
CA GLN A 106 2.73 8.53 -16.43
C GLN A 106 3.11 7.15 -16.97
N GLY A 107 3.04 6.99 -18.29
CA GLY A 107 3.23 5.70 -18.96
C GLY A 107 2.23 4.65 -18.43
N PRO A 108 2.68 3.43 -18.08
CA PRO A 108 1.80 2.37 -17.57
C PRO A 108 1.34 2.59 -16.11
N ALA A 109 1.88 3.59 -15.39
CA ALA A 109 1.74 3.73 -13.94
C ALA A 109 0.85 4.92 -13.54
N LYS A 110 -0.29 4.62 -12.89
CA LYS A 110 -1.11 5.57 -12.14
C LYS A 110 -0.51 5.82 -10.76
N VAL A 111 -0.40 7.09 -10.37
CA VAL A 111 0.23 7.52 -9.11
C VAL A 111 -0.83 7.64 -8.02
N LEU A 112 -0.98 6.60 -7.21
CA LEU A 112 -1.94 6.57 -6.09
C LEU A 112 -1.39 7.39 -4.91
N LEU A 113 -0.14 7.16 -4.53
CA LEU A 113 0.61 7.95 -3.55
C LEU A 113 1.99 8.35 -4.11
N GLY A 114 2.51 9.50 -3.66
CA GLY A 114 3.85 9.97 -4.01
C GLY A 114 3.94 10.62 -5.40
N ARG A 115 5.02 10.33 -6.13
CA ARG A 115 5.34 10.89 -7.46
C ARG A 115 6.09 9.89 -8.36
N TYR A 116 5.76 9.87 -9.64
CA TYR A 116 6.48 9.12 -10.67
C TYR A 116 6.66 9.99 -11.93
N GLY A 117 7.91 10.33 -12.23
CA GLY A 117 8.23 11.34 -13.24
C GLY A 117 7.62 12.69 -12.91
N ALA A 118 6.78 13.21 -13.82
CA ALA A 118 6.02 14.45 -13.64
C ALA A 118 4.66 14.23 -12.95
N ALA A 119 4.15 12.99 -12.91
CA ALA A 119 2.89 12.68 -12.24
C ALA A 119 3.07 12.64 -10.71
N ARG A 120 2.10 13.21 -9.98
CA ARG A 120 2.08 13.32 -8.51
C ARG A 120 0.66 13.09 -7.99
N SER A 121 0.52 12.37 -6.88
CA SER A 121 -0.76 12.27 -6.16
C SER A 121 -1.07 13.54 -5.37
N SER A 122 -2.35 13.89 -5.30
CA SER A 122 -2.87 14.98 -4.46
C SER A 122 -3.35 14.53 -3.08
N LEU A 123 -3.24 13.24 -2.73
CA LEU A 123 -3.57 12.74 -1.39
C LEU A 123 -2.57 13.23 -0.34
N PRO A 124 -3.01 13.60 0.88
CA PRO A 124 -2.17 14.16 1.93
C PRO A 124 -1.41 13.08 2.73
N ALA A 125 -0.86 12.08 2.02
CA ALA A 125 -0.06 11.03 2.63
C ALA A 125 1.36 11.54 2.98
N PRO A 126 2.05 10.93 3.98
CA PRO A 126 3.43 11.24 4.31
C PRO A 126 4.38 11.15 3.10
N GLU A 127 5.39 12.03 3.04
CA GLU A 127 6.44 11.93 2.03
C GLU A 127 7.34 10.71 2.27
N GLY A 128 8.09 10.32 1.24
CA GLY A 128 9.00 9.16 1.29
C GLY A 128 8.36 7.82 0.91
N MET A 129 7.12 7.81 0.38
CA MET A 129 6.50 6.64 -0.24
C MET A 129 5.97 6.96 -1.64
N ASN A 130 6.12 5.99 -2.55
CA ASN A 130 5.41 5.89 -3.81
C ASN A 130 4.51 4.65 -3.77
N TYR A 131 3.27 4.78 -4.22
CA TYR A 131 2.35 3.66 -4.43
C TYR A 131 1.67 3.82 -5.78
N LEU A 132 1.86 2.86 -6.67
CA LEU A 132 1.48 2.95 -8.07
C LEU A 132 0.56 1.78 -8.44
N ALA A 133 -0.47 2.02 -9.24
CA ALA A 133 -1.17 0.97 -9.98
C ALA A 133 -0.64 0.93 -11.41
N VAL A 134 -0.20 -0.24 -11.86
CA VAL A 134 0.54 -0.43 -13.12
C VAL A 134 -0.19 -1.43 -14.00
N GLN A 135 -0.32 -1.09 -15.28
CA GLN A 135 -0.91 -1.95 -16.32
C GLN A 135 0.11 -2.16 -17.43
N LEU A 136 0.47 -3.41 -17.72
CA LEU A 136 1.40 -3.77 -18.80
C LEU A 136 0.72 -4.72 -19.79
N LYS A 137 1.02 -4.56 -21.08
CA LYS A 137 0.59 -5.48 -22.15
C LYS A 137 1.50 -6.70 -22.24
N ASP A 138 1.02 -7.78 -22.89
CA ASP A 138 1.85 -8.97 -23.10
C ASP A 138 3.20 -8.61 -23.75
N GLY A 139 4.29 -9.15 -23.18
CA GLY A 139 5.66 -8.86 -23.58
C GLY A 139 6.15 -7.43 -23.30
N GLU A 140 5.36 -6.55 -22.68
CA GLU A 140 5.79 -5.18 -22.36
C GLU A 140 6.90 -5.19 -21.28
N HIS A 141 7.98 -4.47 -21.58
CA HIS A 141 9.09 -4.22 -20.68
C HIS A 141 8.97 -2.84 -20.04
N TRP A 142 8.93 -2.78 -18.71
CA TRP A 142 8.91 -1.51 -17.96
C TRP A 142 10.00 -1.50 -16.88
N ARG A 143 10.72 -0.39 -16.77
CA ARG A 143 11.72 -0.16 -15.72
C ARG A 143 11.23 0.88 -14.73
N TYR A 144 11.13 0.50 -13.47
CA TYR A 144 10.94 1.43 -12.38
C TYR A 144 12.28 1.80 -11.76
N THR A 145 12.54 3.10 -11.64
CA THR A 145 13.65 3.62 -10.83
C THR A 145 13.05 4.23 -9.56
N PRO A 146 13.30 3.67 -8.36
CA PRO A 146 12.91 4.30 -7.11
C PRO A 146 13.54 5.69 -6.94
N PRO A 147 12.87 6.64 -6.26
CA PRO A 147 13.52 7.85 -5.77
C PRO A 147 14.67 7.50 -4.81
N ALA A 148 15.67 8.38 -4.71
CA ALA A 148 16.81 8.18 -3.82
C ALA A 148 16.35 7.91 -2.37
N GLY A 149 16.94 6.89 -1.74
CA GLY A 149 16.55 6.45 -0.38
C GLY A 149 15.28 5.60 -0.29
N HIS A 150 14.54 5.35 -1.39
CA HIS A 150 13.44 4.38 -1.41
C HIS A 150 13.97 2.94 -1.43
N THR A 151 14.57 2.50 -0.32
CA THR A 151 15.21 1.18 -0.21
C THR A 151 14.21 0.03 -0.10
N VAL A 152 13.04 0.25 0.50
CA VAL A 152 11.97 -0.76 0.55
C VAL A 152 11.26 -0.76 -0.80
N GLY A 153 11.04 -1.95 -1.36
CA GLY A 153 10.32 -2.14 -2.61
C GLY A 153 9.52 -3.45 -2.58
N TRP A 154 8.28 -3.40 -3.05
CA TRP A 154 7.39 -4.56 -3.08
C TRP A 154 6.31 -4.42 -4.15
N LEU A 155 5.78 -5.53 -4.66
CA LEU A 155 4.65 -5.53 -5.60
C LEU A 155 3.60 -6.55 -5.24
N ALA A 156 2.39 -6.35 -5.77
CA ALA A 156 1.25 -7.25 -5.60
C ALA A 156 0.44 -7.35 -6.90
N ILE A 157 0.20 -8.56 -7.40
CA ILE A 157 -0.46 -8.77 -8.70
C ILE A 157 -1.96 -9.03 -8.54
N ASN A 158 -2.76 -8.25 -9.25
CA ASN A 158 -4.21 -8.43 -9.35
C ASN A 158 -4.58 -9.50 -10.39
N SER A 159 -4.04 -9.36 -11.61
CA SER A 159 -4.28 -10.25 -12.74
C SER A 159 -3.07 -10.29 -13.68
N GLY A 160 -2.96 -11.35 -14.47
CA GLY A 160 -1.77 -11.62 -15.31
C GLY A 160 -0.57 -12.15 -14.53
N HIS A 161 0.58 -12.21 -15.17
CA HIS A 161 1.84 -12.77 -14.66
C HIS A 161 3.00 -11.88 -15.13
N LEU A 162 4.05 -11.73 -14.31
CA LEU A 162 5.25 -10.96 -14.70
C LEU A 162 6.54 -11.64 -14.25
N ASP A 163 7.65 -11.32 -14.91
CA ASP A 163 8.99 -11.55 -14.35
C ASP A 163 9.55 -10.23 -13.81
N ALA A 164 10.12 -10.28 -12.60
CA ALA A 164 10.88 -9.19 -11.99
C ALA A 164 12.10 -9.74 -11.23
N GLY A 165 13.00 -10.44 -11.94
CA GLY A 165 14.06 -11.23 -11.30
C GLY A 165 13.53 -12.60 -10.83
N GLY A 166 12.58 -13.15 -11.58
CA GLY A 166 11.83 -14.37 -11.29
C GLY A 166 10.33 -14.17 -11.50
N PRO A 167 9.58 -15.24 -11.86
CA PRO A 167 8.16 -15.15 -12.21
C PRO A 167 7.29 -14.93 -10.97
N ILE A 168 6.30 -14.05 -11.05
CA ILE A 168 5.30 -13.75 -10.02
C ILE A 168 3.91 -13.76 -10.69
N SER A 169 2.91 -14.35 -10.02
CA SER A 169 1.56 -14.57 -10.55
C SER A 169 0.46 -13.81 -9.77
N ALA A 170 -0.72 -13.69 -10.37
CA ALA A 170 -1.92 -13.10 -9.75
C ALA A 170 -2.20 -13.70 -8.36
N GLY A 171 -2.49 -12.84 -7.38
CA GLY A 171 -2.67 -13.22 -5.98
C GLY A 171 -1.38 -13.39 -5.18
N GLU A 172 -0.19 -13.32 -5.79
CA GLU A 172 1.08 -13.17 -5.07
C GLU A 172 1.40 -11.70 -4.74
N LEU A 173 2.08 -11.54 -3.61
CA LEU A 173 2.87 -10.37 -3.23
C LEU A 173 4.34 -10.78 -3.15
N ALA A 174 5.23 -9.93 -3.68
CA ALA A 174 6.67 -10.13 -3.67
C ALA A 174 7.41 -8.94 -3.06
N VAL A 175 8.46 -9.24 -2.30
CA VAL A 175 9.32 -8.26 -1.61
C VAL A 175 10.70 -8.31 -2.20
N PHE A 176 11.24 -7.15 -2.58
CA PHE A 176 12.59 -7.01 -3.10
C PHE A 176 13.59 -6.76 -1.96
N GLU A 177 14.85 -7.17 -2.17
CA GLU A 177 15.98 -6.81 -1.29
C GLU A 177 16.04 -5.29 -1.05
N GLU A 178 16.51 -4.88 0.15
CA GLU A 178 16.62 -3.46 0.49
C GLU A 178 17.69 -2.77 -0.36
N SER A 179 17.24 -1.92 -1.29
CA SER A 179 18.07 -1.23 -2.27
C SER A 179 17.26 -0.15 -2.98
N ASP A 180 17.90 0.92 -3.45
CA ASP A 180 17.30 1.92 -4.35
C ASP A 180 17.59 1.61 -5.83
N ARG A 181 18.22 0.46 -6.15
CA ARG A 181 18.41 0.00 -7.54
C ARG A 181 17.07 -0.07 -8.29
N PRO A 182 17.08 0.16 -9.62
CA PRO A 182 15.91 -0.07 -10.46
C PRO A 182 15.37 -1.50 -10.36
N ILE A 183 14.07 -1.64 -10.66
CA ILE A 183 13.40 -2.92 -10.84
C ILE A 183 12.91 -2.97 -12.30
N ASP A 184 13.28 -4.05 -13.00
CA ASP A 184 12.79 -4.35 -14.34
C ASP A 184 11.62 -5.31 -14.26
N PHE A 185 10.58 -5.04 -15.05
CA PHE A 185 9.36 -5.84 -15.17
C PHE A 185 9.17 -6.28 -16.61
N VAL A 186 8.82 -7.55 -16.80
CA VAL A 186 8.42 -8.09 -18.11
C VAL A 186 7.11 -8.86 -17.97
N ALA A 187 6.04 -8.33 -18.55
CA ALA A 187 4.73 -8.99 -18.51
C ALA A 187 4.68 -10.29 -19.34
N LYS A 188 3.80 -11.20 -18.92
CA LYS A 188 3.49 -12.49 -19.56
C LYS A 188 1.96 -12.61 -19.62
N GLY A 189 1.39 -12.13 -20.72
CA GLY A 189 -0.01 -11.73 -20.81
C GLY A 189 -0.27 -10.33 -20.23
N ASP A 190 -1.41 -9.75 -20.57
CA ASP A 190 -1.87 -8.47 -20.01
C ASP A 190 -1.96 -8.54 -18.49
N THR A 191 -1.19 -7.69 -17.80
CA THR A 191 -0.89 -7.83 -16.37
C THR A 191 -1.16 -6.53 -15.61
N HIS A 192 -1.90 -6.66 -14.51
CA HIS A 192 -2.32 -5.56 -13.64
C HIS A 192 -1.79 -5.81 -12.23
N PHE A 193 -0.98 -4.89 -11.72
CA PHE A 193 -0.36 -5.01 -10.41
C PHE A 193 -0.24 -3.65 -9.73
N VAL A 194 0.06 -3.65 -8.44
CA VAL A 194 0.47 -2.45 -7.71
C VAL A 194 1.93 -2.58 -7.27
N LEU A 195 2.64 -1.45 -7.26
CA LEU A 195 4.05 -1.34 -6.89
C LEU A 195 4.19 -0.31 -5.78
N GLY A 196 4.76 -0.72 -4.64
CA GLY A 196 5.18 0.15 -3.55
C GLY A 196 6.70 0.34 -3.55
N SER A 197 7.15 1.56 -3.28
CA SER A 197 8.54 1.80 -2.84
C SER A 197 8.58 2.90 -1.79
N ALA A 198 9.48 2.83 -0.82
CA ALA A 198 9.58 3.84 0.22
C ALA A 198 10.93 3.90 0.93
N VAL A 199 11.17 5.03 1.59
CA VAL A 199 12.13 5.15 2.68
C VAL A 199 11.70 4.21 3.81
N LYS A 200 12.62 3.36 4.26
CA LYS A 200 12.37 2.42 5.36
C LYS A 200 12.01 3.18 6.64
N HIS A 201 10.85 2.88 7.22
CA HIS A 201 10.39 3.56 8.43
C HIS A 201 11.38 3.34 9.60
N PRO A 202 11.84 4.40 10.29
CA PRO A 202 13.00 4.34 11.18
C PRO A 202 12.74 3.67 12.53
N HIS A 203 11.49 3.47 12.91
CA HIS A 203 11.10 2.76 14.14
C HIS A 203 10.65 1.33 13.84
N ASP A 204 10.83 0.44 14.82
CA ASP A 204 10.18 -0.87 14.84
C ASP A 204 8.72 -0.75 15.24
N LEU A 205 7.89 -1.61 14.65
CA LEU A 205 6.44 -1.55 14.81
C LEU A 205 6.02 -2.26 16.10
N VAL A 206 5.19 -1.58 16.88
CA VAL A 206 4.49 -2.10 18.06
C VAL A 206 3.02 -2.26 17.69
N THR A 207 2.56 -3.50 17.57
CA THR A 207 1.22 -3.83 17.08
C THR A 207 0.25 -4.10 18.22
N GLY A 208 -0.88 -3.40 18.24
CA GLY A 208 -2.06 -3.77 19.01
C GLY A 208 -2.90 -4.82 18.27
N TYR A 209 -4.12 -5.07 18.75
CA TYR A 209 -5.05 -5.96 18.04
C TYR A 209 -5.63 -5.30 16.78
N TYR A 210 -5.86 -3.98 16.82
CA TYR A 210 -6.45 -3.20 15.72
C TYR A 210 -5.56 -2.06 15.19
N SER A 211 -4.34 -1.89 15.72
CA SER A 211 -3.49 -0.73 15.45
C SER A 211 -2.01 -1.06 15.34
N VAL A 212 -1.24 -0.13 14.77
CA VAL A 212 0.21 -0.26 14.51
C VAL A 212 0.89 1.06 14.83
N HIS A 213 1.85 1.02 15.76
CA HIS A 213 2.46 2.20 16.34
C HIS A 213 4.00 2.14 16.35
N THR A 214 4.67 3.27 16.57
CA THR A 214 6.14 3.33 16.68
C THR A 214 6.65 3.12 18.12
N SER A 215 5.75 3.07 19.10
CA SER A 215 6.10 2.86 20.51
C SER A 215 4.96 2.25 21.33
N LYS A 216 5.28 1.67 22.50
CA LYS A 216 4.28 1.17 23.46
C LYS A 216 3.40 2.28 24.05
N ALA A 217 3.92 3.51 24.14
CA ALA A 217 3.17 4.65 24.66
C ALA A 217 2.12 5.13 23.64
N ALA A 218 2.52 5.23 22.37
CA ALA A 218 1.63 5.55 21.26
C ALA A 218 0.51 4.51 21.09
N LEU A 219 0.85 3.22 21.23
CA LEU A 219 -0.14 2.13 21.26
C LEU A 219 -1.15 2.30 22.40
N ALA A 220 -0.68 2.45 23.64
CA ALA A 220 -1.58 2.59 24.79
C ALA A 220 -2.49 3.85 24.67
N GLN A 221 -1.99 4.94 24.08
CA GLN A 221 -2.80 6.13 23.82
C GLN A 221 -3.88 5.88 22.74
N GLY A 222 -3.53 5.17 21.66
CA GLY A 222 -4.48 4.83 20.59
C GLY A 222 -5.56 3.84 21.05
N GLU A 223 -5.20 2.85 21.86
CA GLU A 223 -6.16 1.89 22.44
C GLU A 223 -7.15 2.60 23.38
N LEU A 224 -6.68 3.51 24.25
CA LEU A 224 -7.54 4.32 25.12
C LEU A 224 -8.51 5.24 24.33
N GLU A 225 -8.06 5.83 23.23
CA GLU A 225 -8.92 6.67 22.39
C GLU A 225 -9.96 5.83 21.61
N ILE A 226 -9.58 4.65 21.11
CA ILE A 226 -10.51 3.70 20.49
C ILE A 226 -11.60 3.27 21.50
N GLU A 227 -11.24 2.99 22.77
CA GLU A 227 -12.22 2.71 23.83
C GLU A 227 -13.16 3.91 24.07
N ARG A 228 -12.60 5.13 24.15
CA ARG A 228 -13.36 6.37 24.39
C ARG A 228 -14.34 6.68 23.24
N ILE A 229 -13.91 6.52 21.98
CA ILE A 229 -14.78 6.70 20.80
C ILE A 229 -15.86 5.61 20.79
N GLY A 230 -15.51 4.36 21.11
CA GLY A 230 -16.46 3.25 21.18
C GLY A 230 -17.54 3.45 22.25
N ALA A 231 -17.19 4.02 23.40
CA ALA A 231 -18.15 4.40 24.44
C ALA A 231 -19.13 5.47 23.94
N LEU A 232 -18.60 6.57 23.39
CA LEU A 232 -19.39 7.67 22.82
C LEU A 232 -20.35 7.21 21.71
N LEU A 233 -19.93 6.26 20.88
CA LEU A 233 -20.79 5.70 19.82
C LEU A 233 -21.92 4.82 20.37
N ARG A 234 -21.69 4.05 21.45
CA ARG A 234 -22.74 3.30 22.16
C ARG A 234 -23.74 4.24 22.85
N GLU A 235 -23.26 5.32 23.48
CA GLU A 235 -24.11 6.39 24.04
C GLU A 235 -24.99 7.06 22.97
N GLN A 236 -24.52 7.12 21.72
CA GLN A 236 -25.27 7.62 20.56
C GLN A 236 -26.18 6.57 19.90
N GLY A 237 -26.19 5.32 20.36
CA GLY A 237 -26.95 4.23 19.74
C GLY A 237 -26.43 3.83 18.35
N ARG A 238 -25.12 3.98 18.10
CA ARG A 238 -24.44 3.73 16.82
C ARG A 238 -23.54 2.49 16.83
N LEU A 239 -23.46 1.79 17.97
CA LEU A 239 -22.77 0.52 18.25
C LEU A 239 -23.56 -0.24 19.32
#